data_AF-A0A3D4CH54-F1
#
_entry.id   AF-A0A3D4CH54-F1
#
_cell.length_a   1.000
_cell.length_b   1.000
_cell.length_c   1.000
_cell.angle_alpha   90.00
_cell.angle_beta   90.00
_cell.angle_gamma   90.00
#
_symmetry.space_group_name_H-M   'P 1'
#
loop_
_entity.id
_entity.type
_entity.pdbx_description
1 polymer ?
#
loop_
_entity_poly.entity_id
_entity_poly.type
_entity_poly.pdbx_seq_one_letter_code
_entity_poly.pdbx_strand_id
1 'polypeptide(L)'
;MDNLENILNITNYREHPTRPGYTVFHFFDDKQANDFKKLLEENTIWFESDVDKKDGKTIYLFGVRNSDLKKAVNLNYLVIGKYRKPFIPNLYFKWFVVVLGVLLVVAAVIGYLKSGAS
;
A
#
# COMPACT_ATOMS: atom_id res chain seq x y z
N MET A 1 -4.32 5.69 21.43
CA MET A 1 -3.37 5.58 20.31
C MET A 1 -4.10 5.30 18.98
N ASP A 2 -5.39 4.97 19.00
CA ASP A 2 -6.22 4.71 17.80
C ASP A 2 -6.58 5.96 16.97
N ASN A 3 -6.41 7.17 17.52
CA ASN A 3 -6.78 8.42 16.85
C ASN A 3 -5.73 8.97 15.87
N LEU A 4 -4.52 8.41 15.82
CA LEU A 4 -3.45 8.92 14.94
C LEU A 4 -3.46 8.31 13.54
N GLU A 5 -3.89 7.04 13.39
CA GLU A 5 -3.99 6.38 12.08
C GLU A 5 -5.10 6.98 11.21
N ASN A 6 -6.21 7.42 11.83
CA ASN A 6 -7.34 8.05 11.14
C ASN A 6 -7.03 9.43 10.54
N ILE A 7 -6.00 10.15 11.02
CA ILE A 7 -5.67 11.50 10.53
C ILE A 7 -4.86 11.43 9.22
N LEU A 8 -4.10 10.36 9.01
CA LEU A 8 -3.21 10.25 7.85
C LEU A 8 -3.77 9.38 6.72
N ASN A 9 -4.90 8.69 6.92
CA ASN A 9 -5.60 7.83 5.93
C ASN A 9 -4.63 7.15 4.95
N ILE A 10 -3.57 6.56 5.50
CA ILE A 10 -2.42 6.04 4.74
C ILE A 10 -2.82 4.75 4.04
N THR A 11 -3.80 4.04 4.62
CA THR A 11 -4.33 2.78 4.14
C THR A 11 -5.62 3.00 3.36
N ASN A 12 -5.89 2.11 2.41
CA ASN A 12 -7.13 2.11 1.66
C ASN A 12 -8.26 1.36 2.38
N TYR A 13 -8.22 1.27 3.72
CA TYR A 13 -9.27 0.62 4.51
C TYR A 13 -9.47 1.31 5.86
N ARG A 14 -10.69 1.25 6.37
CA ARG A 14 -11.12 1.86 7.65
C ARG A 14 -12.27 1.08 8.27
N GLU A 15 -12.50 1.24 9.56
CA GLU A 15 -13.66 0.64 10.22
C GLU A 15 -14.97 1.15 9.60
N HIS A 16 -15.98 0.28 9.51
CA HIS A 16 -17.27 0.62 8.92
C HIS A 16 -18.00 1.66 9.78
N PRO A 17 -18.41 2.81 9.22
CA PRO A 17 -18.91 3.95 10.01
C PRO A 17 -20.21 3.65 10.77
N THR A 18 -21.06 2.78 10.23
CA THR A 18 -22.38 2.48 10.78
C THR A 18 -22.56 1.05 11.27
N ARG A 19 -21.59 0.14 11.06
CA ARG A 19 -21.74 -1.30 11.33
C ARG A 19 -20.51 -1.84 12.05
N PRO A 20 -20.56 -1.94 13.39
CA PRO A 20 -19.46 -2.49 14.16
C PRO A 20 -19.09 -3.91 13.71
N GLY A 21 -17.80 -4.25 13.81
CA GLY A 21 -17.31 -5.59 13.43
C GLY A 21 -17.03 -5.76 11.94
N TYR A 22 -17.06 -4.67 11.16
CA TYR A 22 -16.73 -4.65 9.75
C TYR A 22 -15.68 -3.61 9.42
N THR A 23 -14.83 -3.94 8.46
CA THR A 23 -13.83 -3.03 7.88
C THR A 23 -14.11 -2.84 6.41
N VAL A 24 -14.13 -1.59 5.96
CA VAL A 24 -14.39 -1.22 4.57
C VAL A 24 -13.09 -0.90 3.86
N PHE A 25 -12.77 -1.69 2.85
CA PHE A 25 -11.70 -1.43 1.88
C PHE A 25 -12.26 -0.57 0.73
N HIS A 26 -11.46 0.35 0.20
CA HIS A 26 -11.85 1.23 -0.90
C HIS A 26 -10.79 1.26 -2.00
N PHE A 27 -11.23 1.33 -3.25
CA PHE A 27 -10.36 1.41 -4.44
C PHE A 27 -10.92 2.44 -5.43
N PHE A 28 -10.04 3.17 -6.11
CA PHE A 28 -10.40 4.12 -7.17
C PHE A 28 -10.16 3.55 -8.58
N ASP A 29 -9.39 2.47 -8.67
CA ASP A 29 -9.06 1.77 -9.91
C ASP A 29 -9.86 0.47 -9.98
N ASP A 30 -10.55 0.26 -11.10
CA ASP A 30 -11.42 -0.89 -11.32
C ASP A 30 -10.64 -2.21 -11.36
N LYS A 31 -9.42 -2.19 -11.90
CA LYS A 31 -8.58 -3.39 -11.97
C LYS A 31 -8.14 -3.83 -10.59
N GLN A 32 -7.70 -2.90 -9.74
CA GLN A 32 -7.38 -3.18 -8.34
C GLN A 32 -8.58 -3.73 -7.58
N ALA A 33 -9.75 -3.11 -7.75
CA ALA A 33 -10.99 -3.56 -7.10
C ALA A 33 -11.37 -4.99 -7.54
N ASN A 34 -11.29 -5.28 -8.83
CA ASN A 34 -11.60 -6.60 -9.38
C ASN A 34 -10.61 -7.69 -8.92
N ASP A 35 -9.32 -7.37 -8.87
CA ASP A 35 -8.30 -8.28 -8.34
C ASP A 35 -8.52 -8.57 -6.85
N PHE A 36 -8.86 -7.54 -6.06
CA PHE A 36 -9.17 -7.73 -4.64
C PHE A 36 -10.39 -8.61 -4.43
N LYS A 37 -11.48 -8.34 -5.18
CA LYS A 37 -12.69 -9.15 -5.19
C LYS A 37 -12.38 -10.62 -5.48
N LYS A 38 -11.61 -10.87 -6.55
CA LYS A 38 -11.20 -12.22 -6.95
C LYS A 38 -10.41 -12.92 -5.85
N LEU A 39 -9.47 -12.23 -5.20
CA LEU A 39 -8.70 -12.81 -4.09
C LEU A 39 -9.58 -13.15 -2.88
N LEU A 40 -10.60 -12.33 -2.58
CA LEU A 40 -11.56 -12.64 -1.52
C LEU A 40 -12.37 -13.89 -1.85
N GLU A 41 -12.85 -14.01 -3.09
CA GLU A 41 -13.59 -15.18 -3.58
C GLU A 41 -12.73 -16.46 -3.54
N GLU A 42 -11.49 -16.39 -4.05
CA GLU A 42 -10.54 -17.52 -4.06
C GLU A 42 -10.18 -18.01 -2.64
N ASN A 43 -10.15 -17.09 -1.66
CA ASN A 43 -9.87 -17.42 -0.26
C ASN A 43 -11.13 -17.71 0.56
N THR A 44 -12.31 -17.78 -0.09
CA THR A 44 -13.61 -18.04 0.55
C THR A 44 -13.90 -17.04 1.69
N ILE A 45 -13.49 -15.79 1.54
CA ILE A 45 -13.74 -14.72 2.50
C ILE A 45 -15.06 -14.05 2.13
N TRP A 46 -16.01 -14.02 3.07
CA TRP A 46 -17.28 -13.32 2.85
C TRP A 46 -17.08 -11.80 2.84
N PHE A 47 -17.71 -11.12 1.88
CA PHE A 47 -17.68 -9.67 1.78
C PHE A 47 -19.00 -9.10 1.24
N GLU A 48 -19.26 -7.83 1.54
CA GLU A 48 -20.23 -6.99 0.85
C GLU A 48 -19.49 -6.08 -0.13
N SER A 49 -20.05 -5.83 -1.30
CA SER A 49 -19.46 -4.91 -2.28
C SER A 49 -20.45 -3.81 -2.67
N ASP A 50 -19.97 -2.59 -2.80
CA ASP A 50 -20.75 -1.46 -3.29
C ASP A 50 -19.90 -0.57 -4.22
N VAL A 51 -20.56 0.24 -5.04
CA VAL A 51 -19.92 1.19 -5.95
C VAL A 51 -20.54 2.56 -5.74
N ASP A 52 -19.77 3.45 -5.14
CA ASP A 52 -20.17 4.84 -4.93
C ASP A 52 -19.65 5.72 -6.08
N LYS A 53 -20.52 6.57 -6.62
CA LYS A 53 -20.19 7.55 -7.66
C LYS A 53 -20.37 8.94 -7.08
N LYS A 54 -19.27 9.52 -6.60
CA LYS A 54 -19.27 10.84 -5.96
C LYS A 54 -18.35 11.80 -6.70
N ASP A 55 -18.84 12.99 -7.02
CA ASP A 55 -18.08 14.07 -7.65
C ASP A 55 -17.30 13.65 -8.92
N GLY A 56 -17.93 12.81 -9.75
CA GLY A 56 -17.32 12.28 -10.99
C GLY A 56 -16.25 11.20 -10.78
N LYS A 57 -16.03 10.74 -9.54
CA LYS A 57 -15.12 9.65 -9.20
C LYS A 57 -15.92 8.40 -8.81
N THR A 58 -15.49 7.26 -9.32
CA THR A 58 -16.02 5.95 -8.92
C THR A 58 -15.14 5.39 -7.80
N ILE A 59 -15.78 4.95 -6.72
CA ILE A 59 -15.13 4.32 -5.57
C ILE A 59 -15.74 2.92 -5.41
N TYR A 60 -14.89 1.90 -5.48
CA TYR A 60 -15.28 0.51 -5.23
C TYR A 60 -15.05 0.19 -3.76
N LEU A 61 -16.10 -0.26 -3.07
CA LEU A 61 -16.11 -0.50 -1.64
C LEU A 61 -16.30 -1.99 -1.36
N PHE A 62 -15.56 -2.51 -0.38
CA PHE A 62 -15.69 -3.89 0.08
C PHE A 62 -15.73 -3.96 1.61
N GLY A 63 -16.87 -4.37 2.17
CA GLY A 63 -17.05 -4.60 3.60
C GLY A 63 -16.67 -6.02 3.98
N VAL A 64 -15.64 -6.20 4.81
CA VAL A 64 -15.18 -7.51 5.30
C VAL A 64 -15.35 -7.59 6.81
N ARG A 65 -15.72 -8.77 7.32
CA ARG A 65 -15.83 -9.03 8.77
C ARG A 65 -14.48 -8.90 9.45
N ASN A 66 -14.46 -8.35 10.66
CA ASN A 66 -13.24 -8.20 11.43
C ASN A 66 -12.58 -9.55 11.80
N SER A 67 -13.34 -10.65 11.83
CA SER A 67 -12.82 -12.02 11.98
C SER A 67 -11.81 -12.40 10.91
N ASP A 68 -11.98 -11.91 9.69
CA ASP A 68 -11.14 -12.22 8.53
C ASP A 68 -10.24 -11.05 8.13
N LEU A 69 -10.25 -9.96 8.91
CA LEU A 69 -9.54 -8.71 8.60
C LEU A 69 -8.06 -8.94 8.31
N LYS A 70 -7.38 -9.74 9.14
CA LYS A 70 -5.95 -10.03 8.95
C LYS A 70 -5.66 -10.66 7.59
N LYS A 71 -6.53 -11.56 7.12
CA LYS A 71 -6.40 -12.19 5.80
C LYS A 71 -6.71 -11.18 4.70
N ALA A 72 -7.81 -10.43 4.82
CA ALA A 72 -8.21 -9.42 3.85
C ALA A 72 -7.16 -8.32 3.67
N VAL A 73 -6.53 -7.85 4.76
CA VAL A 73 -5.42 -6.88 4.71
C VAL A 73 -4.22 -7.44 3.95
N ASN A 74 -3.86 -8.71 4.17
CA ASN A 74 -2.77 -9.34 3.43
C ASN A 74 -3.07 -9.41 1.93
N LEU A 75 -4.29 -9.82 1.55
CA LEU A 75 -4.71 -9.87 0.15
C LEU A 75 -4.72 -8.46 -0.47
N ASN A 76 -5.16 -7.46 0.28
CA ASN A 76 -5.11 -6.05 -0.13
C ASN A 76 -3.68 -5.58 -0.38
N TYR A 77 -2.70 -5.97 0.44
CA TYR A 77 -1.29 -5.65 0.19
C TYR A 77 -0.74 -6.33 -1.07
N LEU A 78 -1.19 -7.54 -1.40
CA LEU A 78 -0.82 -8.19 -2.66
C LEU A 78 -1.34 -7.40 -3.86
N VAL A 79 -2.58 -6.91 -3.81
CA VAL A 79 -3.16 -6.05 -4.86
C VAL A 79 -2.37 -4.75 -4.96
N ILE A 80 -2.20 -4.00 -3.86
CA ILE A 80 -1.48 -2.74 -3.87
C ILE A 80 -0.05 -2.93 -4.41
N GLY A 81 0.63 -4.00 -4.00
CA GLY A 81 1.97 -4.35 -4.47
C GLY A 81 2.01 -4.62 -5.98
N LYS A 82 1.05 -5.36 -6.52
CA LYS A 82 0.94 -5.68 -7.96
C LYS A 82 0.82 -4.44 -8.85
N TYR A 83 0.14 -3.40 -8.37
CA TYR A 83 -0.10 -2.16 -9.12
C TYR A 83 0.83 -1.01 -8.72
N ARG A 84 1.77 -1.23 -7.80
CA ARG A 84 2.69 -0.19 -7.32
C ARG A 84 3.60 0.27 -8.46
N LYS A 85 3.61 1.59 -8.73
CA LYS A 85 4.59 2.17 -9.63
C LYS A 85 5.99 2.09 -9.01
N PRO A 86 7.04 1.82 -9.80
CA PRO A 86 8.41 1.87 -9.30
C PRO A 86 8.73 3.27 -8.73
N PHE A 87 9.44 3.33 -7.62
CA PHE A 87 9.79 4.58 -6.94
C PHE A 87 10.55 5.55 -7.86
N ILE A 88 11.46 5.02 -8.69
CA ILE A 88 12.12 5.76 -9.76
C ILE A 88 11.75 5.10 -11.10
N PRO A 89 10.81 5.66 -11.85
CA PRO A 89 10.38 5.10 -13.14
C PRO A 89 11.50 5.14 -14.20
N ASN A 90 12.30 6.21 -14.22
CA ASN A 90 13.36 6.39 -15.21
C ASN A 90 14.57 5.50 -14.89
N LEU A 91 14.91 4.59 -15.79
CA LEU A 91 16.00 3.62 -15.60
C LEU A 91 17.38 4.30 -15.45
N TYR A 92 17.66 5.32 -16.26
CA TYR A 92 18.94 6.04 -16.20
C TYR A 92 19.08 6.81 -14.89
N PHE A 93 18.02 7.52 -14.48
CA PHE A 93 18.04 8.25 -13.22
C PHE A 93 18.13 7.31 -12.02
N LYS A 94 17.47 6.16 -12.07
CA LYS A 94 17.56 5.11 -11.04
C LYS A 94 19.02 4.68 -10.82
N TRP A 95 19.73 4.37 -11.90
CA TRP A 95 21.13 3.96 -11.81
C TRP A 95 22.06 5.11 -11.40
N PHE A 96 21.80 6.32 -11.87
CA PHE A 96 22.54 7.51 -11.43
C PHE A 96 22.49 7.67 -9.90
N VAL A 97 21.30 7.60 -9.30
CA VAL A 97 21.14 7.73 -7.84
C VAL A 97 21.85 6.60 -7.09
N VAL A 98 21.77 5.36 -7.59
CA VAL A 98 22.47 4.21 -6.99
C VAL A 98 23.98 4.40 -7.02
N VAL A 99 24.54 4.76 -8.18
CA VAL A 99 25.98 4.97 -8.35
C VAL A 99 26.47 6.12 -7.46
N LEU A 100 25.75 7.24 -7.44
CA LEU A 100 26.09 8.38 -6.59
C LEU A 100 26.12 7.98 -5.10
N GLY A 101 25.12 7.23 -4.64
CA GLY A 101 25.07 6.74 -3.27
C GLY A 101 26.26 5.84 -2.92
N VAL A 102 26.58 4.89 -3.80
CA VAL A 102 27.75 4.01 -3.63
C VAL A 102 29.04 4.81 -3.58
N LEU A 103 29.21 5.82 -4.45
CA LEU A 103 30.40 6.68 -4.46
C LEU A 103 30.55 7.46 -3.16
N LEU A 104 29.46 8.00 -2.60
CA LEU A 104 29.49 8.69 -1.31
C LEU A 104 29.90 7.76 -0.16
N VAL A 105 29.38 6.53 -0.14
CA VAL A 105 29.76 5.51 0.85
C VAL A 105 31.23 5.16 0.71
N VAL A 106 31.73 4.95 -0.51
CA VAL A 106 33.15 4.66 -0.77
C VAL A 106 34.03 5.83 -0.32
N ALA A 107 33.66 7.07 -0.65
CA ALA A 107 34.39 8.26 -0.22
C ALA A 107 34.43 8.39 1.31
N ALA A 108 33.31 8.10 1.99
CA ALA A 108 33.25 8.11 3.45
C ALA A 108 34.15 7.05 4.08
N VAL A 109 34.17 5.82 3.53
CA VAL A 109 35.06 4.73 4.00
C VAL A 109 36.53 5.11 3.81
N ILE A 110 36.91 5.61 2.63
CA ILE A 110 38.28 6.08 2.38
C ILE A 110 38.67 7.22 3.34
N GLY A 111 37.77 8.17 3.54
CA GLY A 111 37.96 9.29 4.47
C GLY A 111 38.18 8.80 5.90
N TYR A 112 37.36 7.85 6.37
CA TYR A 112 37.50 7.23 7.69
C TYR A 112 38.86 6.53 7.86
N LEU A 113 39.26 5.68 6.90
CA LEU A 113 40.53 4.96 6.96
C LEU A 113 41.74 5.91 6.96
N LYS A 114 41.68 6.99 6.18
CA LYS A 114 42.75 7.99 6.14
C LYS A 114 42.79 8.85 7.41
N SER A 115 41.63 9.21 7.96
CA SER A 115 41.53 9.99 9.20
C SER A 115 41.94 9.20 10.45
N GLY A 116 41.75 7.87 10.46
CA GLY A 116 42.17 7.01 11.57
C GLY A 116 43.65 6.59 11.52
N ALA A 117 44.36 6.92 10.43
CA ALA A 117 45.79 6.68 10.25
C ALA A 117 46.66 7.92 10.53
N SER A 118 46.11 8.96 11.17
CA SER A 118 46.81 10.15 11.66
C SER A 118 46.76 10.21 13.18
#